data_AF-A0A972XMG7-F1
#
_entry.id   AF-A0A972XMG7-F1
#
_cell.length_a   1.000
_cell.length_b   1.000
_cell.length_c   1.000
_cell.angle_alpha   90.00
_cell.angle_beta   90.00
_cell.angle_gamma   90.00
#
_symmetry.space_group_name_H-M   'P 1'
#
loop_
_entity.id
_entity.type
_entity.pdbx_description
1 polymer ?
#
loop_
_entity_poly.entity_id
_entity_poly.type
_entity_poly.pdbx_seq_one_letter_code
_entity_poly.pdbx_strand_id
1 'polypeptide(L)'
;MFSENFEEIVQRRRSNRRFDPDFIVADEIIEKSLKRAILSPNSSNMQLWEFYWIQSPEEKEKFHALCLGQSAAKNPGHLLVFVTRKDLWKSRAQWNLNRIKESLQGKEPSKMEKRGLDYYGKLMPLLYRQDPFGIFTFVRKCICIWMGMRKPFMRFGGEADQRVMAHKSC
;
A
#
# COMPACT_ATOMS: atom_id res chain seq x y z
N MET A 1 24.97 10.24 17.39
CA MET A 1 24.41 9.06 18.09
C MET A 1 23.22 8.42 17.37
N PHE A 2 22.00 8.99 17.34
CA PHE A 2 20.86 8.30 16.68
C PHE A 2 20.98 8.20 15.16
N SER A 3 21.58 9.21 14.51
CA SER A 3 21.81 9.21 13.06
C SER A 3 22.80 8.11 12.62
N GLU A 4 23.88 7.91 13.38
CA GLU A 4 24.89 6.89 13.08
C GLU A 4 24.32 5.48 13.25
N ASN A 5 23.56 5.24 14.32
CA ASN A 5 22.90 3.94 14.54
C ASN A 5 21.89 3.62 13.42
N PHE A 6 21.15 4.63 12.95
CA PHE A 6 20.21 4.43 11.85
C PHE A 6 20.95 4.11 10.54
N GLU A 7 22.00 4.88 10.22
CA GLU A 7 22.83 4.64 9.04
C GLU A 7 23.43 3.23 9.06
N GLU A 8 23.93 2.78 10.22
CA GLU A 8 24.47 1.44 10.37
C GLU A 8 23.42 0.35 10.06
N ILE A 9 22.19 0.49 10.55
CA ILE A 9 21.10 -0.45 10.24
C ILE A 9 20.83 -0.51 8.73
N VAL A 10 20.77 0.65 8.07
CA VAL A 10 20.54 0.75 6.62
C VAL A 10 21.68 0.07 5.85
N GLN A 11 22.92 0.37 6.20
CA GLN A 11 24.11 -0.16 5.54
C GLN A 11 24.35 -1.65 5.81
N ARG A 12 23.89 -2.18 6.95
CA ARG A 12 23.99 -3.61 7.29
C ARG A 12 22.89 -4.47 6.65
N ARG A 13 21.78 -3.88 6.19
CA ARG A 13 20.67 -4.63 5.60
C ARG A 13 21.13 -5.48 4.41
N ARG A 14 20.91 -6.80 4.45
CA ARG A 14 21.18 -7.74 3.36
C ARG A 14 19.96 -8.62 3.10
N SER A 15 19.86 -9.17 1.89
CA SER A 15 18.86 -10.20 1.57
C SER A 15 19.38 -11.56 2.05
N ASN A 16 19.01 -11.94 3.28
CA ASN A 16 19.37 -13.22 3.87
C ASN A 16 18.40 -14.32 3.42
N ARG A 17 18.91 -15.49 3.06
CA ARG A 17 18.12 -16.62 2.50
C ARG A 17 18.35 -17.95 3.22
N ARG A 18 19.12 -17.91 4.31
CA ARG A 18 19.41 -19.01 5.22
C ARG A 18 19.19 -18.48 6.62
N PHE A 19 18.35 -19.16 7.37
CA PHE A 19 17.98 -18.81 8.73
C PHE A 19 18.35 -19.98 9.63
N ASP A 20 18.72 -19.66 10.86
CA ASP A 20 18.91 -20.66 11.90
C ASP A 20 17.52 -21.20 12.31
N PRO A 21 17.22 -22.50 12.10
CA PRO A 21 15.94 -23.07 12.46
C PRO A 21 15.70 -23.15 13.97
N ASP A 22 16.78 -23.12 14.77
CA ASP A 22 16.71 -23.25 16.22
C ASP A 22 16.60 -21.87 16.90
N PHE A 23 16.84 -20.79 16.16
CA PHE A 23 16.70 -19.43 16.66
C PHE A 23 15.24 -18.96 16.63
N ILE A 24 14.67 -18.75 17.82
CA ILE A 24 13.30 -18.27 17.98
C ILE A 24 13.28 -16.75 18.07
N VAL A 25 12.56 -16.11 17.14
CA VAL A 25 12.23 -14.68 17.22
C VAL A 25 10.92 -14.54 18.00
N ALA A 26 10.90 -13.65 18.99
CA ALA A 26 9.69 -13.40 19.78
C ALA A 26 8.64 -12.63 18.96
N ASP A 27 7.37 -12.97 19.15
CA ASP A 27 6.23 -12.41 18.40
C ASP A 27 6.13 -10.88 18.52
N GLU A 28 6.45 -10.33 19.69
CA GLU A 28 6.40 -8.89 19.96
C GLU A 28 7.39 -8.11 19.09
N ILE A 29 8.49 -8.75 18.68
CA ILE A 29 9.48 -8.14 17.78
C ILE A 29 8.86 -7.95 16.39
N ILE A 30 8.12 -8.94 15.90
CA ILE A 30 7.44 -8.87 14.60
C ILE A 30 6.29 -7.87 14.65
N GLU A 31 5.45 -7.92 15.69
CA GLU A 31 4.33 -6.99 15.86
C GLU A 31 4.83 -5.53 15.91
N LYS A 32 5.88 -5.27 16.70
CA LYS A 32 6.51 -3.95 16.79
C LYS A 32 7.08 -3.49 15.45
N SER A 33 7.64 -4.41 14.66
CA SER A 33 8.17 -4.10 13.34
C SER A 33 7.05 -3.76 12.34
N LEU A 34 5.93 -4.48 12.37
CA LEU A 34 4.75 -4.18 11.55
C LEU A 34 4.12 -2.83 11.94
N LYS A 35 3.96 -2.54 13.23
CA LYS A 35 3.47 -1.23 13.72
C LYS A 35 4.34 -0.06 13.24
N ARG A 36 5.65 -0.28 13.09
CA ARG A 36 6.56 0.71 12.49
C ARG A 36 6.42 0.78 10.98
N ALA A 37 6.31 -0.37 10.31
CA ALA A 37 6.21 -0.45 8.85
C ALA A 37 4.99 0.31 8.31
N ILE A 38 3.84 0.25 9.00
CA ILE A 38 2.61 0.97 8.59
C ILE A 38 2.71 2.49 8.68
N LEU A 39 3.76 3.03 9.32
CA LEU A 39 4.02 4.47 9.36
C LEU A 39 4.72 4.98 8.09
N SER A 40 5.11 4.08 7.18
CA SER A 40 5.69 4.44 5.89
C SER A 40 4.73 5.36 5.11
N PRO A 41 5.23 6.32 4.32
CA PRO A 41 4.38 7.04 3.40
C PRO A 41 3.88 6.10 2.28
N ASN A 42 2.66 6.32 1.80
CA ASN A 42 2.13 5.64 0.63
C ASN A 42 1.33 6.60 -0.26
N SER A 43 1.04 6.18 -1.49
CA SER A 43 0.32 7.01 -2.44
C SER A 43 -1.01 7.48 -1.87
N SER A 44 -1.18 8.80 -1.81
CA SER A 44 -2.43 9.44 -1.38
C SER A 44 -2.83 9.08 0.07
N ASN A 45 -1.91 8.55 0.89
CA ASN A 45 -2.22 8.01 2.21
C ASN A 45 -3.40 7.02 2.23
N MET A 46 -3.56 6.25 1.15
CA MET A 46 -4.67 5.30 1.00
C MET A 46 -4.45 4.01 1.79
N GLN A 47 -3.21 3.69 2.18
CA GLN A 47 -2.88 2.54 3.04
C GLN A 47 -3.56 1.25 2.55
N LEU A 48 -3.39 0.97 1.25
CA LEU A 48 -3.97 -0.21 0.57
C LEU A 48 -3.08 -1.45 0.72
N TRP A 49 -2.23 -1.50 1.75
CA TRP A 49 -1.49 -2.70 2.13
C TRP A 49 -2.30 -3.55 3.10
N GLU A 50 -2.04 -4.85 3.08
CA GLU A 50 -2.39 -5.76 4.15
C GLU A 50 -1.27 -6.80 4.31
N PHE A 51 -1.07 -7.25 5.55
CA PHE A 51 0.02 -8.13 5.92
C PHE A 51 -0.56 -9.38 6.55
N TYR A 52 -0.29 -10.54 5.96
CA TYR A 52 -0.60 -11.83 6.56
C TYR A 52 0.66 -12.37 7.23
N TRP A 53 0.59 -12.56 8.53
CA TRP A 53 1.65 -13.17 9.31
C TRP A 53 1.36 -14.66 9.49
N ILE A 54 2.06 -15.48 8.72
CA ILE A 54 1.87 -16.92 8.67
C ILE A 54 2.73 -17.59 9.74
N GLN A 55 2.07 -18.15 10.75
CA GLN A 55 2.71 -18.79 11.88
C GLN A 55 2.61 -20.33 11.84
N SER A 56 1.50 -20.86 11.32
CA SER A 56 1.27 -22.32 11.23
C SER A 56 2.38 -23.01 10.43
N PRO A 57 3.01 -24.08 10.96
CA PRO A 57 3.98 -24.88 10.21
C PRO A 57 3.41 -25.44 8.92
N GLU A 58 2.15 -25.89 8.94
CA GLU A 58 1.46 -26.43 7.76
C GLU A 58 1.33 -25.37 6.65
N GLU A 59 0.93 -24.15 7.02
CA GLU A 59 0.81 -23.06 6.05
C GLU A 59 2.16 -22.61 5.52
N LYS A 60 3.21 -22.58 6.36
CA LYS A 60 4.58 -22.28 5.90
C LYS A 60 5.06 -23.28 4.84
N GLU A 61 4.79 -24.56 5.03
CA GLU A 61 5.14 -25.61 4.06
C GLU A 61 4.39 -25.42 2.72
N LYS A 62 3.07 -25.13 2.78
CA LYS A 62 2.29 -24.78 1.57
C LYS A 62 2.89 -23.56 0.86
N PHE A 63 3.29 -22.55 1.61
CA PHE A 63 3.92 -21.35 1.05
C PHE A 63 5.30 -21.61 0.45
N HIS A 64 6.09 -22.55 0.98
CA HIS A 64 7.37 -22.91 0.37
C HIS A 64 7.20 -23.40 -1.07
N ALA A 65 6.18 -24.24 -1.30
CA ALA A 65 5.80 -24.67 -2.64
C ALA A 65 5.35 -23.50 -3.54
N LEU A 66 4.49 -22.60 -3.02
CA LEU A 66 4.05 -21.39 -3.74
C LEU A 66 5.20 -20.42 -4.04
N CYS A 67 6.25 -20.42 -3.21
CA CYS A 67 7.48 -19.68 -3.42
C CYS A 67 8.48 -20.40 -4.34
N LEU A 68 8.04 -21.41 -5.10
CA LEU A 68 8.85 -22.17 -6.06
C LEU A 68 10.05 -22.88 -5.42
N GLY A 69 9.89 -23.35 -4.17
CA GLY A 69 10.95 -24.09 -3.49
C GLY A 69 12.13 -23.25 -3.00
N GLN A 70 12.01 -21.91 -2.98
CA GLN A 70 13.09 -21.02 -2.55
C GLN A 70 13.55 -21.30 -1.11
N SER A 71 14.88 -21.36 -0.88
CA SER A 71 15.45 -21.67 0.43
C SER A 71 15.02 -20.72 1.54
N ALA A 72 14.79 -19.45 1.21
CA ALA A 72 14.36 -18.42 2.16
C ALA A 72 12.96 -18.68 2.72
N ALA A 73 12.12 -19.42 1.99
CA ALA A 73 10.76 -19.75 2.39
C ALA A 73 10.62 -21.17 2.96
N LYS A 74 11.71 -21.97 3.01
CA LYS A 74 11.67 -23.37 3.45
C LYS A 74 11.25 -23.48 4.92
N ASN A 75 12.05 -22.91 5.83
CA ASN A 75 11.79 -22.96 7.28
C ASN A 75 12.07 -21.60 7.93
N PRO A 76 11.28 -20.55 7.62
CA PRO A 76 11.46 -19.26 8.28
C PRO A 76 10.85 -19.26 9.68
N GLY A 77 11.51 -18.58 10.63
CA GLY A 77 10.93 -18.31 11.96
C GLY A 77 9.57 -17.62 11.86
N HIS A 78 9.46 -16.60 10.99
CA HIS A 78 8.19 -15.98 10.61
C HIS A 78 8.12 -15.76 9.11
N LEU A 79 6.94 -15.99 8.53
CA LEU A 79 6.66 -15.70 7.13
C LEU A 79 5.61 -14.59 7.04
N LEU A 80 5.91 -13.53 6.29
CA LEU A 80 5.04 -12.38 6.10
C LEU A 80 4.69 -12.25 4.62
N VAL A 81 3.40 -12.21 4.32
CA VAL A 81 2.88 -12.03 2.96
C VAL A 81 2.25 -10.66 2.86
N PHE A 82 2.73 -9.89 1.89
CA PHE A 82 2.30 -8.52 1.63
C PHE A 82 1.33 -8.52 0.45
N VAL A 83 0.13 -7.98 0.63
CA VAL A 83 -0.86 -7.88 -0.44
C VAL A 83 -1.34 -6.45 -0.62
N THR A 84 -1.81 -6.14 -1.83
CA THR A 84 -2.51 -4.88 -2.11
C THR A 84 -4.02 -5.09 -2.06
N ARG A 85 -4.72 -4.26 -1.29
CA ARG A 85 -6.17 -4.30 -1.06
C ARG A 85 -6.89 -3.18 -1.80
N LYS A 86 -6.86 -3.26 -3.14
CA LYS A 86 -7.55 -2.29 -4.01
C LYS A 86 -9.01 -2.11 -3.64
N ASP A 87 -9.69 -3.18 -3.24
CA ASP A 87 -11.09 -3.19 -2.82
C ASP A 87 -11.39 -2.22 -1.67
N LEU A 88 -10.40 -1.92 -0.82
CA LEU A 88 -10.55 -1.00 0.30
C LEU A 88 -10.47 0.49 -0.09
N TRP A 89 -10.23 0.83 -1.36
CA TRP A 89 -10.04 2.23 -1.76
C TRP A 89 -11.19 3.14 -1.31
N LYS A 90 -12.44 2.65 -1.35
CA LYS A 90 -13.61 3.45 -0.97
C LYS A 90 -13.57 3.83 0.50
N SER A 91 -13.32 2.87 1.39
CA SER A 91 -13.28 3.11 2.83
C SER A 91 -12.08 3.99 3.22
N ARG A 92 -10.93 3.80 2.56
CA ARG A 92 -9.71 4.57 2.82
C ARG A 92 -9.80 6.02 2.32
N ALA A 93 -10.39 6.25 1.15
CA ALA A 93 -10.68 7.60 0.66
C ALA A 93 -11.68 8.31 1.59
N GLN A 94 -12.74 7.61 2.01
CA GLN A 94 -13.72 8.15 2.94
C GLN A 94 -13.11 8.48 4.30
N TRP A 95 -12.23 7.63 4.81
CA TRP A 95 -11.53 7.88 6.07
C TRP A 95 -10.66 9.14 6.01
N ASN A 96 -9.86 9.31 4.93
CA ASN A 96 -9.06 10.52 4.73
C ASN A 96 -9.95 11.76 4.56
N LEU A 97 -11.07 11.63 3.84
CA LEU A 97 -12.05 12.72 3.68
C LEU A 97 -12.64 13.14 5.05
N ASN A 98 -13.01 12.17 5.89
CA ASN A 98 -13.53 12.43 7.23
C ASN A 98 -12.50 13.10 8.13
N ARG A 99 -11.23 12.68 8.08
CA ARG A 99 -10.14 13.32 8.82
C ARG A 99 -9.99 14.80 8.49
N ILE A 100 -10.07 15.17 7.21
CA ILE A 100 -10.06 16.58 6.80
C ILE A 100 -11.30 17.30 7.32
N LYS A 101 -12.49 16.70 7.21
CA LYS A 101 -13.72 17.34 7.71
C LYS A 101 -13.69 17.59 9.21
N GLU A 102 -13.18 16.64 9.98
CA GLU A 102 -13.04 16.77 11.43
C GLU A 102 -12.01 17.84 11.81
N SER A 103 -10.90 17.94 11.07
CA SER A 103 -9.88 18.97 11.34
C SER A 103 -10.38 20.39 11.11
N LEU A 104 -11.42 20.57 10.29
CA LEU A 104 -12.06 21.87 10.09
C LEU A 104 -12.79 22.36 11.34
N GLN A 105 -13.26 21.46 12.22
CA GLN A 105 -14.02 21.80 13.43
C GLN A 105 -15.20 22.76 13.15
N GLY A 106 -15.89 22.58 12.02
CA GLY A 106 -17.02 23.42 11.61
C GLY A 106 -16.64 24.75 10.94
N LYS A 107 -15.35 25.04 10.74
CA LYS A 107 -14.90 26.22 10.00
C LYS A 107 -15.06 26.02 8.49
N GLU A 108 -15.24 27.14 7.78
CA GLU A 108 -15.20 27.14 6.32
C GLU A 108 -13.83 26.66 5.80
N PRO A 109 -13.78 25.71 4.86
CA PRO A 109 -12.51 25.18 4.40
C PRO A 109 -11.71 26.23 3.62
N SER A 110 -10.42 26.34 3.94
CA SER A 110 -9.44 27.08 3.17
C SER A 110 -9.28 26.50 1.75
N LYS A 111 -8.58 27.23 0.87
CA LYS A 111 -8.28 26.74 -0.49
C LYS A 111 -7.57 25.39 -0.50
N MET A 112 -6.70 25.14 0.48
CA MET A 112 -5.96 23.88 0.59
C MET A 112 -6.87 22.74 1.07
N GLU A 113 -7.72 22.99 2.05
CA GLU A 113 -8.67 22.00 2.55
C GLU A 113 -9.74 21.68 1.50
N LYS A 114 -10.25 22.67 0.75
CA LYS A 114 -11.13 22.43 -0.41
C LYS A 114 -10.47 21.49 -1.42
N ARG A 115 -9.19 21.68 -1.72
CA ARG A 115 -8.44 20.76 -2.60
C ARG A 115 -8.32 19.36 -2.00
N GLY A 116 -8.08 19.24 -0.70
CA GLY A 116 -8.05 17.94 -0.02
C GLY A 116 -9.41 17.23 -0.05
N LEU A 117 -10.50 17.95 0.19
CA LEU A 117 -11.87 17.44 0.09
C LEU A 117 -12.18 16.97 -1.33
N ASP A 118 -11.83 17.76 -2.35
CA ASP A 118 -12.00 17.37 -3.75
C ASP A 118 -11.09 16.19 -4.14
N TYR A 119 -9.88 16.12 -3.58
CA TYR A 119 -8.94 15.05 -3.85
C TYR A 119 -9.50 13.69 -3.42
N TYR A 120 -9.93 13.56 -2.16
CA TYR A 120 -10.49 12.30 -1.67
C TYR A 120 -11.95 12.08 -2.09
N GLY A 121 -12.74 13.15 -2.25
CA GLY A 121 -14.16 13.08 -2.58
C GLY A 121 -14.47 12.96 -4.07
N LYS A 122 -13.57 13.42 -4.96
CA LYS A 122 -13.78 13.40 -6.42
C LYS A 122 -12.67 12.66 -7.15
N LEU A 123 -11.40 13.02 -6.89
CA LEU A 123 -10.29 12.45 -7.64
C LEU A 123 -10.06 10.97 -7.30
N MET A 124 -9.99 10.58 -6.03
CA MET A 124 -9.82 9.17 -5.66
C MET A 124 -10.94 8.27 -6.24
N PRO A 125 -12.23 8.65 -6.16
CA PRO A 125 -13.29 7.95 -6.87
C PRO A 125 -13.10 7.87 -8.38
N LEU A 126 -12.73 8.98 -9.04
CA LEU A 126 -12.45 8.97 -10.47
C LEU A 126 -11.33 7.97 -10.80
N LEU A 127 -10.26 7.94 -10.00
CA LEU A 127 -9.08 7.13 -10.24
C LEU A 127 -9.23 5.65 -9.93
N TYR A 128 -9.95 5.28 -8.88
CA TYR A 128 -10.03 3.89 -8.39
C TYR A 128 -11.35 3.19 -8.72
N ARG A 129 -12.41 3.91 -9.12
CA ARG A 129 -13.67 3.27 -9.47
C ARG A 129 -13.52 2.40 -10.71
N GLN A 130 -13.99 1.17 -10.59
CA GLN A 130 -14.10 0.21 -11.69
C GLN A 130 -15.55 -0.26 -11.80
N ASP A 131 -15.92 -0.68 -12.99
CA ASP A 131 -17.17 -1.37 -13.29
C ASP A 131 -16.87 -2.56 -14.22
N PRO A 132 -17.71 -3.62 -14.18
CA PRO A 132 -17.48 -4.82 -14.99
C PRO A 132 -17.47 -4.57 -16.51
N PHE A 133 -18.09 -3.49 -16.98
CA PHE A 133 -18.22 -3.16 -18.39
C PHE A 133 -17.12 -2.19 -18.88
N GLY A 134 -16.23 -1.74 -17.99
CA GLY A 134 -15.14 -0.82 -18.31
C GLY A 134 -15.57 0.61 -18.66
N ILE A 135 -16.82 0.99 -18.38
CA ILE A 135 -17.38 2.32 -18.69
C ILE A 135 -16.55 3.42 -18.01
N PHE A 136 -16.25 3.30 -16.71
CA PHE A 136 -15.45 4.29 -15.98
C PHE A 136 -14.00 4.33 -16.47
N THR A 137 -13.47 3.20 -16.93
CA THR A 137 -12.14 3.17 -17.57
C THR A 137 -12.16 3.93 -18.89
N PHE A 138 -13.19 3.75 -19.72
CA PHE A 138 -13.35 4.49 -20.95
C PHE A 138 -13.47 6.01 -20.70
N VAL A 139 -14.32 6.42 -19.75
CA VAL A 139 -14.46 7.84 -19.35
C VAL A 139 -13.11 8.43 -18.92
N ARG A 140 -12.36 7.74 -18.04
CA ARG A 140 -11.01 8.18 -17.65
C ARG A 140 -10.08 8.33 -18.84
N LYS A 141 -10.07 7.37 -19.77
CA LYS A 141 -9.23 7.42 -20.97
C LYS A 141 -9.58 8.63 -21.84
N CYS A 142 -10.86 8.92 -22.06
CA CYS A 142 -11.29 10.12 -22.79
C CYS A 142 -10.80 11.41 -22.11
N ILE A 143 -10.96 11.53 -20.79
CA ILE A 143 -10.44 12.67 -20.01
C ILE A 143 -8.93 12.78 -20.20
N CYS A 144 -8.19 11.67 -20.08
CA CYS A 144 -6.74 11.66 -20.25
C CYS A 144 -6.34 12.12 -21.66
N ILE A 145 -6.96 11.59 -22.72
CA ILE A 145 -6.71 11.97 -24.12
C ILE A 145 -6.88 13.47 -24.28
N TRP A 146 -8.04 14.00 -23.89
CA TRP A 146 -8.35 15.42 -24.04
C TRP A 146 -7.42 16.33 -23.24
N MET A 147 -7.17 16.01 -21.97
CA MET A 147 -6.25 16.78 -21.12
C MET A 147 -4.81 16.71 -21.63
N GLY A 148 -4.40 15.54 -22.12
CA GLY A 148 -3.05 15.27 -22.60
C GLY A 148 -2.71 15.95 -23.93
N MET A 149 -3.71 16.39 -24.70
CA MET A 149 -3.47 17.25 -25.87
C MET A 149 -3.13 18.69 -25.49
N ARG A 150 -3.60 19.15 -24.32
CA ARG A 150 -3.43 20.55 -23.88
C ARG A 150 -2.22 20.74 -22.97
N LYS A 151 -1.82 19.73 -22.20
CA LYS A 151 -0.71 19.80 -21.26
C LYS A 151 -0.18 18.41 -20.88
N PRO A 152 1.04 18.30 -20.33
CA PRO A 152 1.51 17.07 -19.70
C PRO A 152 0.49 16.58 -18.66
N PHE A 153 0.03 15.34 -18.83
CA PHE A 153 -1.04 14.77 -18.01
C PHE A 153 -0.79 13.28 -17.76
N MET A 154 -0.92 12.87 -16.49
CA MET A 154 -0.81 11.47 -16.11
C MET A 154 -1.90 10.65 -16.80
N ARG A 155 -1.51 9.53 -17.43
CA ARG A 155 -2.45 8.63 -18.08
C ARG A 155 -2.92 7.61 -17.05
N PHE A 156 -4.21 7.65 -16.74
CA PHE A 156 -4.85 6.62 -15.93
C PHE A 156 -5.38 5.54 -16.86
N GLY A 157 -4.69 4.41 -16.95
CA GLY A 157 -5.15 3.29 -17.76
C GLY A 157 -6.27 2.49 -17.11
N GLY A 158 -6.36 1.23 -17.55
CA GLY A 158 -7.36 0.28 -17.07
C GLY A 158 -6.96 -0.43 -15.79
N GLU A 159 -7.48 -1.63 -15.60
CA GLU A 159 -7.27 -2.41 -14.38
C GLU A 159 -5.81 -2.73 -14.09
N ALA A 160 -5.00 -2.95 -15.14
CA ALA A 160 -3.58 -3.24 -15.02
C ALA A 160 -2.83 -2.05 -14.39
N ASP A 161 -3.04 -0.84 -14.88
CA ASP A 161 -2.42 0.37 -14.36
C ASP A 161 -2.84 0.64 -12.91
N GLN A 162 -4.12 0.42 -12.59
CA GLN A 162 -4.59 0.54 -11.22
C GLN A 162 -4.00 -0.53 -10.29
N ARG A 163 -3.83 -1.77 -10.79
CA ARG A 163 -3.11 -2.83 -10.06
C ARG A 163 -1.68 -2.41 -9.75
N VAL A 164 -0.94 -1.91 -10.75
CA VAL A 164 0.43 -1.39 -10.57
C VAL A 164 0.45 -0.20 -9.62
N MET A 165 -0.52 0.71 -9.71
CA MET A 165 -0.63 1.87 -8.81
C MET A 165 -0.85 1.45 -7.36
N ALA A 166 -1.64 0.42 -7.10
CA ALA A 166 -1.87 -0.09 -5.75
C ALA A 166 -0.56 -0.57 -5.10
N HIS A 167 0.36 -1.14 -5.88
CA HIS A 167 1.68 -1.53 -5.40
C HIS A 167 2.59 -0.36 -5.02
N LYS A 168 2.27 0.88 -5.41
CA LYS A 168 2.95 2.08 -4.86
C LYS A 168 2.60 2.32 -3.39
N SER A 169 1.64 1.57 -2.88
CA SER A 169 1.21 1.59 -1.49
C SER A 169 1.63 0.33 -0.74
N CYS A 170 2.56 -0.47 -1.28
CA CYS A 170 3.16 -1.64 -0.62
C CYS A 170 4.68 -1.56 -0.72
#